data_AF-A0A2D0N427-F1
#
_entry.id   AF-A0A2D0N427-F1
#
_cell.length_a   1.000
_cell.length_b   1.000
_cell.length_c   1.000
_cell.angle_alpha   90.00
_cell.angle_beta   90.00
_cell.angle_gamma   90.00
#
_symmetry.space_group_name_H-M   'P 1'
#
loop_
_entity.id
_entity.type
_entity.pdbx_description
1 polymer ?
#
loop_
_entity_poly.entity_id
_entity_poly.type
_entity_poly.pdbx_seq_one_letter_code
_entity_poly.pdbx_strand_id
1 'polypeptide(L)'
;MRKLIFLFISMGIIIIVPDTIAQTNETPIENYVWKRNKTEAEPGFVVLKSGKRLEGTISLTGSKSSVEEVAFEGDGKKIDFPLAALSAYGLLRRDRPQSTAKTINTSGEPINDSPESMYEWRDMGIVMNKVVTSSEPRPGYVILKDGTRLEGEFRLRRKDGELSNYIIKGDKKYSGKISEVARYGYTVSESAVRQENLEAMADDYYDGTLFLPTGTLTGELAKVIAPDNFFAERVLLKDQNGKIQEFTPGDGVSFTQTIDGVVTTFISYQDTFVEEEFNGETFHVFRNPYPTSFNKFLGALFAQTTSIASTVIASEMAKKDAEKNNYESNMDSIIATSSPEELREIRDGLVRVAGYDSAQDLVNNSDNEPLKKNVMALEVALAGQEMSAARAEGPLNKEWVILNKKTGEEISIFRADYKKLMEPLLMGCYEYLAMDRSEQREHGRWSNFQETLKMLDACY
;
A
#
# COMPACT_ATOMS: atom_id res chain seq x y z
N MET A 1 1.78 -31.97 -77.30
CA MET A 1 0.55 -31.49 -76.64
C MET A 1 0.87 -30.99 -75.24
N ARG A 2 0.95 -29.67 -75.03
CA ARG A 2 0.55 -28.99 -73.78
C ARG A 2 0.64 -27.47 -74.00
N LYS A 3 -0.39 -26.79 -73.49
CA LYS A 3 -0.92 -25.50 -73.93
C LYS A 3 -0.06 -24.32 -73.47
N LEU A 4 0.15 -23.36 -74.38
CA LEU A 4 0.68 -22.02 -74.10
C LEU A 4 -0.50 -21.15 -73.64
N ILE A 5 -0.43 -20.60 -72.42
CA ILE A 5 -1.43 -19.65 -71.90
C ILE A 5 -0.89 -18.24 -72.16
N PHE A 6 -1.57 -17.50 -73.03
CA PHE A 6 -1.37 -16.06 -73.24
C PHE A 6 -2.12 -15.30 -72.14
N LEU A 7 -1.40 -14.58 -71.29
CA LEU A 7 -1.94 -13.67 -70.30
C LEU A 7 -2.01 -12.26 -70.90
N PHE A 8 -3.21 -11.76 -71.15
CA PHE A 8 -3.47 -10.37 -71.55
C PHE A 8 -3.32 -9.46 -70.32
N ILE A 9 -2.32 -8.58 -70.33
CA ILE A 9 -2.18 -7.51 -69.31
C ILE A 9 -3.00 -6.31 -69.79
N SER A 10 -4.16 -6.10 -69.15
CA SER A 10 -4.96 -4.89 -69.32
C SER A 10 -4.30 -3.73 -68.56
N MET A 11 -3.73 -2.79 -69.30
CA MET A 11 -3.16 -1.56 -68.78
C MET A 11 -4.30 -0.59 -68.43
N GLY A 12 -4.73 -0.62 -67.17
CA GLY A 12 -5.72 0.32 -66.62
C GLY A 12 -5.10 1.70 -66.40
N ILE A 13 -5.63 2.70 -67.10
CA ILE A 13 -5.30 4.12 -66.87
C ILE A 13 -5.94 4.53 -65.54
N ILE A 14 -5.12 4.73 -64.51
CA ILE A 14 -5.53 5.28 -63.22
C ILE A 14 -5.63 6.80 -63.37
N ILE A 15 -6.86 7.31 -63.40
CA ILE A 15 -7.16 8.74 -63.28
C ILE A 15 -7.01 9.09 -61.79
N ILE A 16 -5.88 9.73 -61.44
CA ILE A 16 -5.68 10.29 -60.09
C ILE A 16 -6.55 11.54 -60.00
N VAL A 17 -7.70 11.42 -59.32
CA VAL A 17 -8.50 12.57 -58.92
C VAL A 17 -7.74 13.25 -57.78
N PRO A 18 -7.34 14.53 -57.89
CA PRO A 18 -6.68 15.21 -56.79
C PRO A 18 -7.68 15.36 -55.64
N ASP A 19 -7.41 14.70 -54.52
CA ASP A 19 -8.17 14.88 -53.29
C ASP A 19 -8.14 16.35 -52.91
N THR A 20 -9.32 16.98 -52.91
CA THR A 20 -9.50 18.29 -52.29
C THR A 20 -9.33 18.09 -50.79
N ILE A 21 -8.11 18.26 -50.29
CA ILE A 21 -7.81 18.28 -48.86
C ILE A 21 -8.65 19.41 -48.27
N ALA A 22 -9.70 19.05 -47.53
CA ALA A 22 -10.52 19.99 -46.79
C ALA A 22 -9.62 20.71 -45.79
N GLN A 23 -9.73 22.04 -45.74
CA GLN A 23 -9.01 22.82 -44.73
C GLN A 23 -9.47 22.40 -43.34
N THR A 24 -8.51 22.17 -42.45
CA THR A 24 -8.80 21.85 -41.05
C THR A 24 -8.42 23.04 -40.17
N ASN A 25 -9.42 23.67 -39.57
CA ASN A 25 -9.18 24.54 -38.42
C ASN A 25 -8.86 23.64 -37.22
N GLU A 26 -7.60 23.65 -36.79
CA GLU A 26 -7.13 22.80 -35.68
C GLU A 26 -7.53 23.36 -34.31
N THR A 27 -8.11 24.57 -34.26
CA THR A 27 -8.62 25.18 -33.03
C THR A 27 -10.13 25.39 -33.15
N PRO A 28 -10.94 24.93 -32.17
CA PRO A 28 -12.39 25.17 -32.18
C PRO A 28 -12.72 26.64 -32.42
N ILE A 29 -13.70 26.92 -33.30
CA ILE A 29 -14.02 28.29 -33.74
C ILE A 29 -14.49 29.18 -32.57
N GLU A 30 -14.95 28.56 -31.48
CA GLU A 30 -15.37 29.23 -30.24
C GLU A 30 -14.21 29.87 -29.48
N ASN A 31 -12.97 29.41 -29.70
CA ASN A 31 -11.80 29.94 -29.00
C ASN A 31 -11.33 31.28 -29.57
N TYR A 32 -11.83 31.70 -30.73
CA TYR A 32 -11.45 32.97 -31.35
C TYR A 32 -12.35 34.12 -30.87
N VAL A 33 -11.76 35.26 -30.53
CA VAL A 33 -12.49 36.45 -30.06
C VAL A 33 -13.01 37.28 -31.23
N TRP A 34 -14.29 37.14 -31.58
CA TRP A 34 -14.89 37.87 -32.70
C TRP A 34 -15.26 39.32 -32.35
N LYS A 35 -14.77 40.27 -33.14
CA LYS A 35 -15.18 41.68 -33.16
C LYS A 35 -15.78 42.02 -34.54
N ARG A 36 -17.11 41.95 -34.64
CA ARG A 36 -17.87 42.08 -35.90
C ARG A 36 -17.52 40.93 -36.86
N ASN A 37 -16.91 41.24 -38.01
CA ASN A 37 -16.54 40.30 -39.06
C ASN A 37 -15.07 39.86 -39.00
N LYS A 38 -14.36 40.16 -37.91
CA LYS A 38 -12.94 39.82 -37.76
C LYS A 38 -12.61 39.41 -36.32
N THR A 39 -11.66 38.50 -36.12
CA THR A 39 -11.20 38.13 -34.77
C THR A 39 -10.08 39.04 -34.30
N GLU A 40 -9.85 39.13 -32.98
CA GLU A 40 -8.61 39.71 -32.46
C GLU A 40 -7.39 38.91 -32.96
N ALA A 41 -6.26 39.60 -33.11
CA ALA A 41 -5.01 38.96 -33.51
C ALA A 41 -4.41 38.23 -32.31
N GLU A 42 -4.28 36.91 -32.41
CA GLU A 42 -3.79 36.05 -31.34
C GLU A 42 -2.65 35.16 -31.83
N PRO A 43 -1.70 34.75 -30.96
CA PRO A 43 -0.62 33.85 -31.35
C PRO A 43 -1.15 32.51 -31.89
N GLY A 44 -0.77 32.18 -33.12
CA GLY A 44 -1.22 31.02 -33.85
C GLY A 44 -0.25 30.59 -34.94
N PHE A 45 -0.72 29.69 -35.79
CA PHE A 45 0.03 29.17 -36.92
C PHE A 45 -0.87 29.01 -38.14
N VAL A 46 -0.24 29.07 -39.31
CA VAL A 46 -0.84 28.69 -40.59
C VAL A 46 0.05 27.66 -41.27
N VAL A 47 -0.56 26.67 -41.92
CA VAL A 47 0.14 25.65 -42.72
C VAL A 47 -0.27 25.86 -44.17
N LEU A 48 0.72 26.15 -45.02
CA LEU A 48 0.51 26.33 -46.45
C LEU A 48 0.28 24.96 -47.13
N LYS A 49 -0.35 24.94 -48.30
CA LYS A 49 -0.45 23.72 -49.12
C LYS A 49 0.88 23.04 -49.47
N SER A 50 1.99 23.77 -49.37
CA SER A 50 3.34 23.20 -49.51
C SER A 50 3.80 22.38 -48.30
N GLY A 51 3.04 22.35 -47.21
CA GLY A 51 3.42 21.76 -45.92
C GLY A 51 4.23 22.70 -45.03
N LYS A 52 4.60 23.90 -45.50
CA LYS A 52 5.34 24.87 -44.69
C LYS A 52 4.43 25.46 -43.60
N ARG A 53 4.82 25.26 -42.34
CA ARG A 53 4.20 25.88 -41.16
C ARG A 53 4.85 27.23 -40.89
N LEU A 54 4.03 28.25 -40.67
CA LEU A 54 4.43 29.59 -40.25
C LEU A 54 3.77 29.90 -38.91
N GLU A 55 4.55 30.41 -37.96
CA GLU A 55 4.08 30.77 -36.62
C GLU A 55 4.14 32.29 -36.44
N GLY A 56 3.10 32.88 -35.86
CA GLY A 56 2.92 34.33 -35.80
C GLY A 56 1.61 34.68 -35.10
N THR A 57 1.10 35.90 -35.31
CA THR A 57 -0.26 36.24 -34.88
C THR A 57 -1.24 36.03 -36.03
N ILE A 58 -2.38 35.40 -35.73
CA ILE A 58 -3.44 35.16 -36.71
C ILE A 58 -4.72 35.88 -36.31
N SER A 59 -5.47 36.32 -37.31
CA SER A 59 -6.80 36.90 -37.17
C SER A 59 -7.68 36.43 -38.31
N LEU A 60 -8.85 35.88 -38.00
CA LEU A 60 -9.79 35.36 -38.99
C LEU A 60 -10.73 36.48 -39.44
N THR A 61 -11.02 36.55 -40.73
CA THR A 61 -12.06 37.41 -41.31
C THR A 61 -13.21 36.54 -41.81
N GLY A 62 -14.45 36.94 -41.53
CA GLY A 62 -15.67 36.22 -41.93
C GLY A 62 -16.70 36.15 -40.81
N SER A 63 -17.28 34.97 -40.62
CA SER A 63 -18.24 34.65 -39.56
C SER A 63 -17.89 33.32 -38.89
N LYS A 64 -18.52 33.03 -37.73
CA LYS A 64 -18.34 31.75 -37.02
C LYS A 64 -18.68 30.52 -37.86
N SER A 65 -19.56 30.66 -38.85
CA SER A 65 -20.01 29.59 -39.74
C SER A 65 -19.25 29.53 -41.06
N SER A 66 -18.58 30.61 -41.44
CA SER A 66 -17.90 30.74 -42.73
C SER A 66 -16.75 31.73 -42.57
N VAL A 67 -15.56 31.19 -42.32
CA VAL A 67 -14.32 31.96 -42.39
C VAL A 67 -14.01 32.16 -43.87
N GLU A 68 -13.48 33.32 -44.25
CA GLU A 68 -13.15 33.66 -45.64
C GLU A 68 -11.63 33.82 -45.83
N GLU A 69 -10.99 34.48 -44.87
CA GLU A 69 -9.55 34.80 -44.92
C GLU A 69 -8.90 34.66 -43.55
N VAL A 70 -7.59 34.35 -43.56
CA VAL A 70 -6.74 34.32 -42.37
C VAL A 70 -5.64 35.36 -42.53
N ALA A 71 -5.72 36.44 -41.77
CA ALA A 71 -4.67 37.43 -41.66
C ALA A 71 -3.56 36.90 -40.75
N PHE A 72 -2.34 36.77 -41.27
CA PHE A 72 -1.15 36.32 -40.55
C PHE A 72 -0.15 37.47 -40.44
N GLU A 73 0.42 37.68 -39.27
CA GLU A 73 1.52 38.62 -39.05
C GLU A 73 2.69 37.91 -38.38
N GLY A 74 3.82 37.85 -39.10
CA GLY A 74 5.07 37.22 -38.66
C GLY A 74 6.25 37.98 -39.23
N ASP A 75 7.35 38.07 -38.47
CA ASP A 75 8.55 38.84 -38.83
C ASP A 75 8.27 40.31 -39.21
N GLY A 76 7.24 40.91 -38.58
CA GLY A 76 6.80 42.29 -38.85
C GLY A 76 6.12 42.48 -40.22
N LYS A 77 5.79 41.41 -40.93
CA LYS A 77 5.05 41.44 -42.20
C LYS A 77 3.67 40.85 -42.01
N LYS A 78 2.66 41.59 -42.46
CA LYS A 78 1.27 41.14 -42.50
C LYS A 78 0.95 40.58 -43.89
N ILE A 79 0.40 39.37 -43.92
CA ILE A 79 0.01 38.63 -45.12
C ILE A 79 -1.40 38.10 -44.90
N ASP A 80 -2.33 38.43 -45.79
CA ASP A 80 -3.69 37.89 -45.75
C ASP A 80 -3.76 36.67 -46.67
N PHE A 81 -4.08 35.51 -46.11
CA PHE A 81 -4.21 34.26 -46.85
C PHE A 81 -5.69 33.97 -47.15
N PRO A 82 -6.08 33.78 -48.42
CA PRO A 82 -7.37 33.18 -48.71
C PRO A 82 -7.36 31.76 -48.15
N LEU A 83 -8.47 31.30 -47.56
CA LEU A 83 -8.57 29.96 -46.99
C LEU A 83 -8.09 28.88 -47.95
N ALA A 84 -8.45 28.99 -49.23
CA ALA A 84 -8.03 28.13 -50.33
C ALA A 84 -6.50 27.91 -50.47
N ALA A 85 -5.67 28.81 -49.93
CA ALA A 85 -4.21 28.69 -49.95
C ALA A 85 -3.62 27.91 -48.75
N LEU A 86 -4.42 27.68 -47.71
CA LEU A 86 -4.01 27.00 -46.49
C LEU A 86 -4.44 25.52 -46.49
N SER A 87 -3.66 24.68 -45.83
CA SER A 87 -4.04 23.31 -45.47
C SER A 87 -4.61 23.25 -44.06
N ALA A 88 -4.03 23.99 -43.12
CA ALA A 88 -4.49 24.07 -41.73
C ALA A 88 -4.16 25.43 -41.11
N TYR A 89 -4.85 25.79 -40.04
CA TYR A 89 -4.56 26.95 -39.21
C TYR A 89 -5.09 26.72 -37.79
N GLY A 90 -4.52 27.42 -36.80
CA GLY A 90 -4.92 27.28 -35.41
C GLY A 90 -4.20 28.23 -34.47
N LEU A 91 -4.69 28.36 -33.24
CA LEU A 91 -4.04 29.10 -32.17
C LEU A 91 -2.95 28.24 -31.51
N LEU A 92 -1.85 28.86 -31.07
CA LEU A 92 -0.74 28.17 -30.39
C LEU A 92 -1.01 27.95 -28.90
N ARG A 93 -1.89 28.77 -28.28
CA ARG A 93 -2.29 28.60 -26.88
C ARG A 93 -3.61 27.83 -26.79
N ARG A 94 -3.55 26.61 -26.25
CA ARG A 94 -4.74 25.78 -25.95
C ARG A 94 -5.51 26.24 -24.70
N ASP A 95 -4.95 27.14 -23.89
CA ASP A 95 -5.36 27.30 -22.48
C ASP A 95 -6.06 28.62 -22.13
N ARG A 96 -6.78 29.22 -23.08
CA ARG A 96 -7.84 30.16 -22.70
C ARG A 96 -9.19 29.48 -22.91
N PRO A 97 -9.80 28.88 -21.86
CA PRO A 97 -11.25 28.83 -21.84
C PRO A 97 -11.69 30.29 -21.79
N GLN A 98 -12.03 30.85 -22.95
CA GLN A 98 -12.85 32.04 -22.97
C GLN A 98 -14.18 31.63 -22.36
N SER A 99 -14.28 31.90 -21.05
CA SER A 99 -15.51 31.94 -20.29
C SER A 99 -16.45 32.95 -20.97
N THR A 100 -17.15 32.50 -22.00
CA THR A 100 -18.58 32.73 -22.03
C THR A 100 -19.16 31.81 -20.95
N ALA A 101 -18.97 32.17 -19.68
CA ALA A 101 -19.82 31.66 -18.63
C ALA A 101 -21.25 32.09 -18.98
N LYS A 102 -21.93 31.27 -19.81
CA LYS A 102 -23.25 30.82 -19.43
C LYS A 102 -23.06 30.38 -17.99
N THR A 103 -23.51 31.19 -17.06
CA THR A 103 -23.72 30.80 -15.68
C THR A 103 -24.33 29.41 -15.75
N ILE A 104 -23.55 28.39 -15.41
CA ILE A 104 -24.07 27.05 -15.35
C ILE A 104 -25.04 27.13 -14.18
N ASN A 105 -26.32 27.33 -14.49
CA ASN A 105 -27.41 27.28 -13.53
C ASN A 105 -27.57 25.82 -13.07
N THR A 106 -26.53 25.26 -12.47
CA THR A 106 -26.59 24.03 -11.70
C THR A 106 -26.99 24.45 -10.29
N SER A 107 -28.30 24.53 -10.08
CA SER A 107 -28.89 24.40 -8.74
C SER A 107 -28.67 22.99 -8.15
N GLY A 108 -28.02 22.10 -8.89
CA GLY A 108 -27.65 20.75 -8.45
C GLY A 108 -26.37 20.70 -7.61
N GLU A 109 -26.16 19.53 -7.03
CA GLU A 109 -24.94 19.17 -6.32
C GLU A 109 -23.72 19.20 -7.27
N PRO A 110 -22.51 19.42 -6.73
CA PRO A 110 -21.28 19.39 -7.51
C PRO A 110 -21.08 18.01 -8.17
N ILE A 111 -20.73 17.99 -9.46
CA ILE A 111 -20.52 16.75 -10.21
C ILE A 111 -19.09 16.24 -9.93
N ASN A 112 -18.97 14.99 -9.49
CA ASN A 112 -17.70 14.29 -9.37
C ASN A 112 -17.33 13.63 -10.70
N ASP A 113 -16.22 14.06 -11.30
CA ASP A 113 -15.71 13.51 -12.55
C ASP A 113 -14.77 12.30 -12.34
N SER A 114 -14.45 11.97 -11.09
CA SER A 114 -13.66 10.79 -10.72
C SER A 114 -14.50 9.80 -9.90
N PRO A 115 -14.27 8.48 -10.04
CA PRO A 115 -14.96 7.51 -9.21
C PRO A 115 -14.62 7.72 -7.73
N GLU A 116 -15.59 7.43 -6.86
CA GLU A 116 -15.45 7.59 -5.41
C GLU A 116 -14.30 6.75 -4.82
N SER A 117 -13.99 5.60 -5.45
CA SER A 117 -12.89 4.68 -5.09
C SER A 117 -11.51 5.35 -5.10
N MET A 118 -11.31 6.44 -5.84
CA MET A 118 -10.03 7.15 -5.90
C MET A 118 -9.80 8.06 -4.68
N TYR A 119 -10.82 8.31 -3.86
CA TYR A 119 -10.72 9.19 -2.70
C TYR A 119 -10.43 8.36 -1.45
N GLU A 120 -9.17 8.30 -1.05
CA GLU A 120 -8.77 7.67 0.21
C GLU A 120 -9.04 8.60 1.39
N TRP A 121 -10.06 8.26 2.17
CA TRP A 121 -10.51 9.07 3.30
C TRP A 121 -9.75 8.70 4.57
N ARG A 122 -9.04 9.67 5.15
CA ARG A 122 -8.41 9.56 6.46
C ARG A 122 -9.30 10.19 7.52
N ASP A 123 -9.46 9.52 8.66
CA ASP A 123 -10.15 10.08 9.82
C ASP A 123 -9.29 11.18 10.46
N MET A 124 -9.86 12.39 10.57
CA MET A 124 -9.24 13.54 11.22
C MET A 124 -9.76 13.74 12.66
N GLY A 125 -10.59 12.82 13.15
CA GLY A 125 -11.21 12.84 14.46
C GLY A 125 -12.52 13.64 14.50
N ILE A 126 -12.99 13.87 15.73
CA ILE A 126 -14.23 14.58 16.00
C ILE A 126 -13.93 16.07 16.20
N VAL A 127 -14.50 16.93 15.36
CA VAL A 127 -14.39 18.39 15.49
C VAL A 127 -15.80 18.98 15.63
N MET A 128 -16.07 19.64 16.77
CA MET A 128 -17.40 20.18 17.10
C MET A 128 -18.51 19.11 17.05
N ASN A 129 -18.28 17.96 17.67
CA ASN A 129 -19.21 16.81 17.69
C ASN A 129 -19.56 16.23 16.30
N LYS A 130 -18.72 16.48 15.29
CA LYS A 130 -18.89 15.92 13.95
C LYS A 130 -17.65 15.14 13.56
N VAL A 131 -17.82 13.96 12.96
CA VAL A 131 -16.71 13.15 12.43
C VAL A 131 -16.20 13.83 11.17
N VAL A 132 -14.91 14.20 11.16
CA VAL A 132 -14.29 14.86 10.01
C VAL A 132 -13.37 13.87 9.33
N THR A 133 -13.60 13.60 8.05
CA THR A 133 -12.65 12.84 7.22
C THR A 133 -12.08 13.73 6.12
N SER A 134 -10.86 13.44 5.69
CA SER A 134 -10.17 14.20 4.65
C SER A 134 -9.58 13.23 3.64
N SER A 135 -9.73 13.53 2.35
CA SER A 135 -9.08 12.74 1.32
C SER A 135 -7.56 12.94 1.36
N GLU A 136 -6.82 11.94 0.89
CA GLU A 136 -5.42 12.10 0.54
C GLU A 136 -5.25 13.16 -0.57
N PRO A 137 -4.20 14.01 -0.54
CA PRO A 137 -4.06 15.06 -1.53
C PRO A 137 -3.46 14.49 -2.83
N ARG A 138 -4.08 14.77 -3.97
CA ARG A 138 -3.62 14.25 -5.28
C ARG A 138 -3.79 15.28 -6.39
N PRO A 139 -3.07 15.19 -7.52
CA PRO A 139 -3.28 16.09 -8.65
C PRO A 139 -4.74 16.04 -9.13
N GLY A 140 -5.39 17.20 -9.14
CA GLY A 140 -6.80 17.33 -9.46
C GLY A 140 -7.21 18.75 -9.80
N TYR A 141 -8.51 18.93 -9.95
CA TYR A 141 -9.09 20.21 -10.31
C TYR A 141 -10.45 20.43 -9.65
N VAL A 142 -10.80 21.72 -9.57
CA VAL A 142 -12.12 22.19 -9.15
C VAL A 142 -12.57 23.24 -10.16
N ILE A 143 -13.79 23.11 -10.65
CA ILE A 143 -14.48 24.13 -11.44
C ILE A 143 -15.57 24.73 -10.55
N LEU A 144 -15.45 26.01 -10.24
CA LEU A 144 -16.44 26.74 -9.45
C LEU A 144 -17.68 27.08 -10.30
N LYS A 145 -18.78 27.40 -9.62
CA LYS A 145 -20.05 27.80 -10.28
C LYS A 145 -19.93 29.09 -11.09
N ASP A 146 -18.92 29.93 -10.82
CA ASP A 146 -18.59 31.11 -11.61
C ASP A 146 -17.78 30.79 -12.89
N GLY A 147 -17.41 29.51 -13.09
CA GLY A 147 -16.61 29.03 -14.21
C GLY A 147 -15.10 29.06 -13.97
N THR A 148 -14.63 29.56 -12.83
CA THR A 148 -13.20 29.56 -12.47
C THR A 148 -12.72 28.13 -12.30
N ARG A 149 -11.68 27.76 -13.06
CA ARG A 149 -11.00 26.47 -12.93
C ARG A 149 -9.74 26.65 -12.10
N LEU A 150 -9.62 25.86 -11.05
CA LEU A 150 -8.45 25.74 -10.21
C LEU A 150 -7.84 24.35 -10.42
N GLU A 151 -6.53 24.27 -10.57
CA GLU A 151 -5.78 23.02 -10.70
C GLU A 151 -4.62 22.97 -9.70
N GLY A 152 -4.27 21.78 -9.25
CA GLY A 152 -3.17 21.57 -8.30
C GLY A 152 -3.39 20.32 -7.45
N GLU A 153 -2.73 20.28 -6.29
CA GLU A 153 -2.89 19.23 -5.30
C GLU A 153 -4.25 19.39 -4.61
N PHE A 154 -5.21 18.55 -4.98
CA PHE A 154 -6.62 18.60 -4.62
C PHE A 154 -6.95 17.65 -3.46
N ARG A 155 -7.77 18.13 -2.53
CA ARG A 155 -8.22 17.41 -1.34
C ARG A 155 -9.66 17.78 -0.99
N LEU A 156 -10.46 16.78 -0.63
CA LEU A 156 -11.82 16.95 -0.13
C LEU A 156 -11.90 16.72 1.38
N ARG A 157 -12.94 17.29 2.02
CA ARG A 157 -13.26 17.04 3.43
C ARG A 157 -14.74 16.72 3.61
N ARG A 158 -15.03 15.69 4.39
CA ARG A 158 -16.38 15.36 4.84
C ARG A 158 -16.60 15.75 6.29
N LYS A 159 -17.86 16.05 6.63
CA LYS A 159 -18.36 16.19 8.00
C LYS A 159 -19.59 15.32 8.13
N ASP A 160 -19.56 14.34 9.02
CA ASP A 160 -20.63 13.34 9.19
C ASP A 160 -21.00 12.65 7.86
N GLY A 161 -19.98 12.33 7.03
CA GLY A 161 -20.16 11.71 5.73
C GLY A 161 -20.51 12.67 4.58
N GLU A 162 -20.97 13.88 4.87
CA GLU A 162 -21.32 14.87 3.85
C GLU A 162 -20.11 15.70 3.40
N LEU A 163 -19.97 15.93 2.09
CA LEU A 163 -18.93 16.81 1.57
C LEU A 163 -19.11 18.23 2.11
N SER A 164 -18.04 18.80 2.67
CA SER A 164 -18.10 20.12 3.33
C SER A 164 -17.30 21.16 2.56
N ASN A 165 -16.00 20.92 2.37
CA ASN A 165 -15.05 21.86 1.80
C ASN A 165 -14.09 21.15 0.85
N TYR A 166 -13.49 21.93 -0.04
CA TYR A 166 -12.34 21.52 -0.84
C TYR A 166 -11.10 22.34 -0.49
N ILE A 167 -9.94 21.77 -0.77
CA ILE A 167 -8.64 22.44 -0.72
C ILE A 167 -7.92 22.11 -2.01
N ILE A 168 -7.37 23.12 -2.67
CA ILE A 168 -6.49 22.93 -3.82
C ILE A 168 -5.23 23.77 -3.65
N LYS A 169 -4.08 23.13 -3.80
CA LYS A 169 -2.77 23.75 -3.60
C LYS A 169 -2.00 23.70 -4.91
N GLY A 170 -2.00 24.82 -5.62
CA GLY A 170 -1.10 25.10 -6.73
C GLY A 170 -0.03 26.10 -6.26
N ASP A 171 0.19 27.16 -7.05
CA ASP A 171 1.05 28.29 -6.65
C ASP A 171 0.56 29.00 -5.37
N LYS A 172 -0.76 28.96 -5.17
CA LYS A 172 -1.44 29.43 -3.95
C LYS A 172 -2.34 28.33 -3.44
N LYS A 173 -2.53 28.30 -2.12
CA LYS A 173 -3.53 27.45 -1.47
C LYS A 173 -4.89 28.13 -1.54
N TYR A 174 -5.84 27.47 -2.17
CA TYR A 174 -7.25 27.86 -2.19
C TYR A 174 -8.06 26.86 -1.36
N SER A 175 -9.05 27.35 -0.64
CA SER A 175 -10.00 26.54 0.09
C SER A 175 -11.37 27.20 0.05
N GLY A 176 -12.41 26.43 -0.23
CA GLY A 176 -13.78 26.93 -0.32
C GLY A 176 -14.81 25.88 0.08
N LYS A 177 -16.08 26.29 0.10
CA LYS A 177 -17.19 25.38 0.41
C LYS A 177 -17.51 24.55 -0.82
N ILE A 178 -17.91 23.29 -0.62
CA ILE A 178 -18.29 22.43 -1.75
C ILE A 178 -19.52 22.98 -2.50
N SER A 179 -20.39 23.75 -1.84
CA SER A 179 -21.56 24.39 -2.45
C SER A 179 -21.24 25.39 -3.56
N GLU A 180 -20.00 25.91 -3.59
CA GLU A 180 -19.49 26.84 -4.61
C GLU A 180 -18.92 26.11 -5.84
N VAL A 181 -18.77 24.79 -5.74
CA VAL A 181 -18.19 23.94 -6.79
C VAL A 181 -19.29 23.49 -7.75
N ALA A 182 -18.99 23.52 -9.04
CA ALA A 182 -19.81 22.95 -10.10
C ALA A 182 -19.34 21.53 -10.47
N ARG A 183 -18.03 21.34 -10.63
CA ARG A 183 -17.40 20.05 -10.96
C ARG A 183 -16.07 19.89 -10.26
N TYR A 184 -15.67 18.67 -9.97
CA TYR A 184 -14.35 18.38 -9.40
C TYR A 184 -13.90 16.97 -9.80
N GLY A 185 -12.61 16.71 -9.71
CA GLY A 185 -12.05 15.40 -10.00
C GLY A 185 -10.53 15.40 -9.92
N TYR A 186 -9.94 14.22 -9.99
CA TYR A 186 -8.52 14.04 -10.16
C TYR A 186 -8.10 14.12 -11.63
N THR A 187 -6.90 14.62 -11.89
CA THR A 187 -6.28 14.61 -13.23
C THR A 187 -5.47 13.34 -13.47
N VAL A 188 -5.16 12.59 -12.41
CA VAL A 188 -4.56 11.26 -12.48
C VAL A 188 -5.60 10.21 -12.83
N SER A 189 -5.18 9.17 -13.57
CA SER A 189 -6.05 8.02 -13.87
C SER A 189 -6.27 7.15 -12.64
N GLU A 190 -7.40 6.46 -12.57
CA GLU A 190 -7.72 5.49 -11.50
C GLU A 190 -6.65 4.41 -11.35
N SER A 191 -6.09 3.91 -12.46
CA SER A 191 -5.00 2.93 -12.41
C SER A 191 -3.74 3.47 -11.73
N ALA A 192 -3.39 4.73 -11.96
CA ALA A 192 -2.23 5.38 -11.32
C ALA A 192 -2.44 5.55 -9.81
N VAL A 193 -3.64 5.97 -9.40
CA VAL A 193 -4.02 6.04 -7.98
C VAL A 193 -3.93 4.66 -7.34
N ARG A 194 -4.49 3.62 -8.00
CA ARG A 194 -4.38 2.25 -7.50
C ARG A 194 -2.94 1.79 -7.32
N GLN A 195 -2.04 2.09 -8.26
CA GLN A 195 -0.61 1.74 -8.14
C GLN A 195 0.05 2.46 -6.96
N GLU A 196 -0.20 3.76 -6.80
CA GLU A 196 0.33 4.55 -5.67
C GLU A 196 -0.14 3.98 -4.32
N ASN A 197 -1.42 3.57 -4.24
CA ASN A 197 -1.99 3.01 -3.01
C ASN A 197 -1.37 1.66 -2.68
N LEU A 198 -1.22 0.78 -3.68
CA LEU A 198 -0.58 -0.52 -3.48
C LEU A 198 0.89 -0.35 -3.07
N GLU A 199 1.62 0.58 -3.67
CA GLU A 199 3.01 0.85 -3.27
C GLU A 199 3.10 1.35 -1.82
N ALA A 200 2.16 2.20 -1.38
CA ALA A 200 2.13 2.73 -0.02
C ALA A 200 1.77 1.67 1.06
N MET A 201 1.25 0.51 0.65
CA MET A 201 0.92 -0.60 1.55
C MET A 201 2.07 -1.57 1.77
N ALA A 202 3.11 -1.52 0.92
CA ALA A 202 4.29 -2.36 1.04
C ALA A 202 5.32 -1.68 1.95
N ASP A 203 5.77 -2.36 3.00
CA ASP A 203 6.91 -1.91 3.78
C ASP A 203 8.22 -2.16 3.02
N ASP A 204 8.41 -3.40 2.56
CA ASP A 204 9.60 -3.84 1.82
C ASP A 204 9.23 -4.83 0.72
N TYR A 205 10.01 -4.80 -0.36
CA TYR A 205 9.93 -5.72 -1.48
C TYR A 205 11.16 -6.65 -1.49
N TYR A 206 10.92 -7.92 -1.81
CA TYR A 206 11.96 -8.95 -1.86
C TYR A 206 11.76 -9.85 -3.08
N ASP A 207 12.85 -10.33 -3.67
CA ASP A 207 12.80 -11.23 -4.82
C ASP A 207 11.97 -12.48 -4.52
N GLY A 208 11.07 -12.82 -5.44
CA GLY A 208 10.15 -13.94 -5.23
C GLY A 208 9.49 -14.47 -6.48
N THR A 209 8.77 -15.57 -6.27
CA THR A 209 7.99 -16.25 -7.32
C THR A 209 6.58 -16.51 -6.82
N LEU A 210 5.59 -16.03 -7.57
CA LEU A 210 4.17 -16.26 -7.32
C LEU A 210 3.68 -17.43 -8.18
N PHE A 211 3.06 -18.43 -7.55
CA PHE A 211 2.47 -19.59 -8.20
C PHE A 211 0.96 -19.42 -8.26
N LEU A 212 0.42 -19.30 -9.47
CA LEU A 212 -1.01 -19.23 -9.73
C LEU A 212 -1.51 -20.57 -10.31
N PRO A 213 -2.82 -20.86 -10.23
CA PRO A 213 -3.40 -21.99 -10.96
C PRO A 213 -3.14 -21.95 -12.47
N THR A 214 -2.95 -20.75 -13.04
CA THR A 214 -2.76 -20.52 -14.48
C THR A 214 -1.30 -20.45 -14.92
N GLY A 215 -0.34 -20.45 -13.98
CA GLY A 215 1.09 -20.33 -14.30
C GLY A 215 1.90 -19.69 -13.18
N THR A 216 3.10 -19.23 -13.53
CA THR A 216 4.05 -18.69 -12.57
C THR A 216 4.46 -17.27 -12.97
N LEU A 217 4.55 -16.37 -11.99
CA LEU A 217 5.05 -15.01 -12.17
C LEU A 217 6.28 -14.81 -11.29
N THR A 218 7.24 -14.02 -11.77
CA THR A 218 8.48 -13.69 -11.05
C THR A 218 8.61 -12.17 -10.96
N GLY A 219 9.18 -11.68 -9.87
CA GLY A 219 9.35 -10.26 -9.59
C GLY A 219 9.66 -10.02 -8.12
N GLU A 220 9.45 -8.79 -7.67
CA GLU A 220 9.60 -8.47 -6.25
C GLU A 220 8.24 -8.60 -5.55
N LEU A 221 8.20 -9.31 -4.43
CA LEU A 221 7.02 -9.55 -3.63
C LEU A 221 7.07 -8.73 -2.33
N ALA A 222 5.94 -8.14 -1.96
CA ALA A 222 5.71 -7.55 -0.65
C ALA A 222 4.51 -8.19 0.03
N LYS A 223 4.63 -8.46 1.32
CA LYS A 223 3.54 -8.99 2.15
C LYS A 223 2.80 -7.81 2.78
N VAL A 224 1.47 -7.81 2.71
CA VAL A 224 0.64 -6.83 3.41
C VAL A 224 0.00 -7.51 4.60
N ILE A 225 0.40 -7.08 5.78
CA ILE A 225 -0.05 -7.60 7.07
C ILE A 225 -1.01 -6.57 7.66
N ALA A 226 -2.21 -6.99 8.08
CA ALA A 226 -3.14 -6.09 8.74
C ALA A 226 -2.62 -5.68 10.14
N PRO A 227 -2.95 -4.48 10.65
CA PRO A 227 -2.44 -4.00 11.93
C PRO A 227 -2.71 -4.91 13.15
N ASP A 228 -3.73 -5.75 13.05
CA ASP A 228 -4.20 -6.68 14.07
C ASP A 228 -3.91 -8.16 13.74
N ASN A 229 -3.17 -8.42 12.68
CA ASN A 229 -2.84 -9.77 12.21
C ASN A 229 -1.32 -9.98 12.17
N PHE A 230 -0.86 -11.22 12.30
CA PHE A 230 0.55 -11.60 12.12
C PHE A 230 0.82 -12.20 10.74
N PHE A 231 -0.25 -12.61 10.06
CA PHE A 231 -0.19 -13.27 8.77
C PHE A 231 -0.53 -12.28 7.67
N ALA A 232 0.08 -12.48 6.51
CA ALA A 232 -0.19 -11.63 5.36
C ALA A 232 -1.58 -11.94 4.83
N GLU A 233 -2.43 -10.94 4.71
CA GLU A 233 -3.76 -11.11 4.09
C GLU A 233 -3.68 -10.98 2.58
N ARG A 234 -2.61 -10.34 2.11
CA ARG A 234 -2.39 -10.04 0.70
C ARG A 234 -0.91 -10.11 0.38
N VAL A 235 -0.62 -10.40 -0.88
CA VAL A 235 0.72 -10.31 -1.44
C VAL A 235 0.68 -9.39 -2.66
N LEU A 236 1.65 -8.49 -2.74
CA LEU A 236 1.82 -7.57 -3.85
C LEU A 236 2.99 -8.07 -4.70
N LEU A 237 2.80 -8.18 -6.00
CA LEU A 237 3.84 -8.49 -6.97
C LEU A 237 4.16 -7.27 -7.81
N LYS A 238 5.39 -6.79 -7.71
CA LYS A 238 5.97 -5.78 -8.58
C LYS A 238 6.70 -6.48 -9.73
N ASP A 239 6.17 -6.31 -10.94
CA ASP A 239 6.76 -6.91 -12.13
C ASP A 239 8.01 -6.16 -12.61
N GLN A 240 8.68 -6.68 -13.64
CA GLN A 240 9.89 -6.08 -14.21
C GLN A 240 9.69 -4.67 -14.78
N ASN A 241 8.44 -4.26 -15.04
CA ASN A 241 8.09 -2.91 -15.51
C ASN A 241 7.71 -1.97 -14.34
N GLY A 242 7.80 -2.44 -13.09
CA GLY A 242 7.40 -1.71 -11.90
C GLY A 242 5.89 -1.65 -11.67
N LYS A 243 5.10 -2.44 -12.41
CA LYS A 243 3.66 -2.51 -12.20
C LYS A 243 3.35 -3.48 -11.05
N ILE A 244 2.58 -3.01 -10.09
CA ILE A 244 2.19 -3.73 -8.88
C ILE A 244 0.83 -4.38 -9.10
N GLN A 245 0.73 -5.65 -8.76
CA GLN A 245 -0.51 -6.43 -8.78
C GLN A 245 -0.75 -7.02 -7.40
N GLU A 246 -2.00 -6.94 -6.95
CA GLU A 246 -2.43 -7.46 -5.65
C GLU A 246 -3.04 -8.85 -5.83
N PHE A 247 -2.70 -9.76 -4.92
CA PHE A 247 -3.26 -11.10 -4.83
C PHE A 247 -3.68 -11.39 -3.39
N THR A 248 -4.78 -12.14 -3.28
CA THR A 248 -5.40 -12.58 -2.04
C THR A 248 -5.38 -14.11 -1.96
N PRO A 249 -5.56 -14.71 -0.78
CA PRO A 249 -5.66 -16.16 -0.65
C PRO A 249 -6.82 -16.78 -1.47
N GLY A 250 -7.89 -16.01 -1.69
CA GLY A 250 -9.02 -16.42 -2.53
C GLY A 250 -8.67 -16.63 -4.01
N ASP A 251 -7.54 -16.08 -4.47
CA ASP A 251 -7.02 -16.30 -5.83
C ASP A 251 -6.34 -17.67 -5.99
N GLY A 252 -6.21 -18.44 -4.90
CA GLY A 252 -5.61 -19.78 -4.91
C GLY A 252 -4.12 -19.77 -5.20
N VAL A 253 -3.42 -18.72 -4.77
CA VAL A 253 -2.00 -18.52 -5.04
C VAL A 253 -1.13 -19.03 -3.89
N SER A 254 0.10 -19.42 -4.20
CA SER A 254 1.18 -19.57 -3.23
C SER A 254 2.39 -18.77 -3.72
N PHE A 255 3.38 -18.54 -2.86
CA PHE A 255 4.56 -17.81 -3.29
C PHE A 255 5.80 -18.20 -2.52
N THR A 256 6.96 -17.91 -3.11
CA THR A 256 8.25 -17.97 -2.44
C THR A 256 8.84 -16.58 -2.38
N GLN A 257 9.51 -16.26 -1.28
CA GLN A 257 10.19 -14.98 -1.07
C GLN A 257 11.61 -15.26 -0.58
N THR A 258 12.58 -14.53 -1.12
CA THR A 258 14.00 -14.65 -0.75
C THR A 258 14.41 -13.47 0.11
N ILE A 259 14.68 -13.70 1.39
CA ILE A 259 15.12 -12.67 2.34
C ILE A 259 16.48 -13.11 2.88
N ASP A 260 17.51 -12.27 2.71
CA ASP A 260 18.90 -12.58 3.12
C ASP A 260 19.43 -13.94 2.60
N GLY A 261 19.01 -14.32 1.38
CA GLY A 261 19.39 -15.58 0.74
C GLY A 261 18.63 -16.81 1.23
N VAL A 262 17.70 -16.65 2.16
CA VAL A 262 16.79 -17.72 2.63
C VAL A 262 15.51 -17.65 1.82
N VAL A 263 15.14 -18.76 1.18
CA VAL A 263 13.87 -18.89 0.44
C VAL A 263 12.82 -19.45 1.37
N THR A 264 11.75 -18.69 1.60
CA THR A 264 10.60 -19.10 2.40
C THR A 264 9.38 -19.27 1.50
N THR A 265 8.64 -20.37 1.66
CA THR A 265 7.40 -20.64 0.95
C THR A 265 6.20 -20.22 1.79
N PHE A 266 5.22 -19.59 1.14
CA PHE A 266 3.94 -19.19 1.72
C PHE A 266 2.80 -19.78 0.90
N ILE A 267 1.78 -20.29 1.57
CA ILE A 267 0.60 -20.89 0.95
C ILE A 267 -0.66 -20.14 1.36
N SER A 268 -1.69 -20.19 0.52
CA SER A 268 -3.03 -19.76 0.91
C SER A 268 -3.63 -20.75 1.89
N TYR A 269 -4.03 -20.29 3.08
CA TYR A 269 -4.84 -21.06 4.01
C TYR A 269 -5.96 -20.17 4.57
N GLN A 270 -7.19 -20.54 4.23
CA GLN A 270 -8.38 -19.74 4.48
C GLN A 270 -8.26 -18.35 3.82
N ASP A 271 -8.27 -17.29 4.60
CA ASP A 271 -8.19 -15.88 4.21
C ASP A 271 -6.82 -15.25 4.51
N THR A 272 -5.80 -16.06 4.80
CA THR A 272 -4.42 -15.58 5.04
C THR A 272 -3.39 -16.37 4.24
N PHE A 273 -2.18 -15.80 4.12
CA PHE A 273 -0.99 -16.49 3.67
C PHE A 273 -0.15 -16.91 4.87
N VAL A 274 0.16 -18.20 4.93
CA VAL A 274 0.90 -18.81 6.03
C VAL A 274 2.20 -19.42 5.53
N GLU A 275 3.22 -19.37 6.37
CA GLU A 275 4.52 -20.00 6.10
C GLU A 275 4.39 -21.52 6.08
N GLU A 276 4.86 -22.12 4.98
CA GLU A 276 4.97 -23.56 4.77
C GLU A 276 6.34 -24.04 5.27
N GLU A 277 6.35 -24.99 6.20
CA GLU A 277 7.59 -25.57 6.72
C GLU A 277 7.98 -26.85 6.01
N PHE A 278 6.97 -27.64 5.63
CA PHE A 278 7.20 -28.95 5.06
C PHE A 278 6.00 -29.39 4.21
N ASN A 279 6.27 -29.86 3.01
CA ASN A 279 5.25 -30.29 2.07
C ASN A 279 5.66 -31.63 1.45
N GLY A 280 5.46 -32.70 2.22
CA GLY A 280 5.79 -34.08 1.86
C GLY A 280 4.72 -34.79 1.04
N GLU A 281 4.87 -36.10 0.82
CA GLU A 281 3.87 -36.90 0.11
C GLU A 281 2.61 -37.09 0.94
N THR A 282 2.76 -37.32 2.24
CA THR A 282 1.68 -37.62 3.17
C THR A 282 1.30 -36.42 4.03
N PHE A 283 2.27 -35.66 4.52
CA PHE A 283 2.04 -34.55 5.43
C PHE A 283 2.36 -33.20 4.79
N HIS A 284 1.48 -32.23 5.02
CA HIS A 284 1.69 -30.82 4.73
C HIS A 284 1.64 -30.03 6.03
N VAL A 285 2.67 -29.24 6.32
CA VAL A 285 2.86 -28.57 7.60
C VAL A 285 3.12 -27.10 7.40
N PHE A 286 2.30 -26.29 8.03
CA PHE A 286 2.30 -24.83 7.89
C PHE A 286 1.80 -24.16 9.18
N ARG A 287 2.12 -22.86 9.33
CA ARG A 287 1.73 -22.09 10.52
C ARG A 287 0.21 -22.04 10.65
N ASN A 288 -0.31 -22.24 11.86
CA ASN A 288 -1.73 -22.01 12.12
C ASN A 288 -1.98 -20.49 12.25
N PRO A 289 -2.77 -19.86 11.37
CA PRO A 289 -3.07 -18.44 11.49
C PRO A 289 -4.07 -18.12 12.60
N TYR A 290 -4.79 -19.14 13.07
CA TYR A 290 -5.80 -19.06 14.12
C TYR A 290 -5.43 -19.96 15.31
N PRO A 291 -4.36 -19.62 16.05
CA PRO A 291 -3.93 -20.44 17.18
C PRO A 291 -5.03 -20.47 18.25
N THR A 292 -5.37 -21.68 18.68
CA THR A 292 -6.47 -21.92 19.64
C THR A 292 -5.97 -22.08 21.08
N SER A 293 -4.69 -22.33 21.25
CA SER A 293 -4.03 -22.51 22.54
C SER A 293 -3.52 -21.19 23.06
N PHE A 294 -4.07 -20.81 24.21
CA PHE A 294 -3.62 -19.64 24.94
C PHE A 294 -2.26 -19.93 25.58
N ASN A 295 -1.33 -18.99 25.44
CA ASN A 295 -0.09 -19.06 26.20
C ASN A 295 -0.43 -18.77 27.67
N LYS A 296 -0.48 -19.81 28.52
CA LYS A 296 -0.86 -19.69 29.94
C LYS A 296 0.03 -18.71 30.70
N PHE A 297 1.29 -18.55 30.30
CA PHE A 297 2.19 -17.55 30.88
C PHE A 297 1.75 -16.13 30.52
N LEU A 298 1.47 -15.86 29.24
CA LEU A 298 0.94 -14.56 28.81
C LEU A 298 -0.46 -14.29 29.37
N GLY A 299 -1.30 -15.31 29.53
CA GLY A 299 -2.59 -15.16 30.19
C GLY A 299 -2.52 -14.84 31.67
N ALA A 300 -1.59 -15.44 32.39
CA ALA A 300 -1.31 -15.08 33.78
C ALA A 300 -0.73 -13.65 33.87
N LEU A 301 0.12 -13.26 32.93
CA LEU A 301 0.69 -11.91 32.84
C LEU A 301 -0.36 -10.85 32.44
N PHE A 302 -1.27 -11.14 31.51
CA PHE A 302 -2.40 -10.27 31.15
C PHE A 302 -3.41 -10.14 32.30
N ALA A 303 -3.64 -11.21 33.05
CA ALA A 303 -4.45 -11.18 34.27
C ALA A 303 -3.76 -10.39 35.40
N GLN A 304 -2.43 -10.37 35.48
CA GLN A 304 -1.69 -9.51 36.41
C GLN A 304 -1.60 -8.06 35.92
N THR A 305 -1.43 -7.79 34.63
CA THR A 305 -1.31 -6.43 34.09
C THR A 305 -2.64 -5.66 34.09
N THR A 306 -3.80 -6.33 34.03
CA THR A 306 -5.09 -5.65 34.33
C THR A 306 -5.20 -5.23 35.80
N SER A 307 -4.48 -5.87 36.71
CA SER A 307 -4.31 -5.40 38.11
C SER A 307 -3.19 -4.35 38.26
N ILE A 308 -2.29 -4.25 37.27
CA ILE A 308 -1.15 -3.30 37.19
C ILE A 308 -1.39 -2.22 36.10
N ALA A 309 -2.67 -1.98 35.72
CA ALA A 309 -3.08 -0.86 34.86
C ALA A 309 -2.90 0.53 35.54
N SER A 310 -2.21 0.56 36.68
CA SER A 310 -1.73 1.74 37.41
C SER A 310 -0.29 2.14 37.02
N THR A 311 0.33 1.56 35.99
CA THR A 311 1.75 1.75 35.62
C THR A 311 2.12 3.13 35.06
N VAL A 312 1.18 4.05 34.91
CA VAL A 312 1.49 5.50 34.78
C VAL A 312 2.11 6.04 36.08
N ILE A 313 1.89 5.38 37.22
CA ILE A 313 2.37 5.82 38.53
C ILE A 313 3.86 5.49 38.75
N ALA A 314 4.42 4.44 38.15
CA ALA A 314 5.79 3.98 38.47
C ALA A 314 6.90 4.86 37.87
N SER A 315 6.81 5.22 36.58
CA SER A 315 7.76 6.14 35.94
C SER A 315 7.65 7.56 36.48
N GLU A 316 6.46 7.95 36.92
CA GLU A 316 6.19 9.28 37.49
C GLU A 316 6.59 9.37 38.97
N MET A 317 6.51 8.26 39.73
CA MET A 317 7.07 8.16 41.09
C MET A 317 8.60 8.08 41.10
N ALA A 318 9.23 7.40 40.15
CA ALA A 318 10.69 7.36 40.01
C ALA A 318 11.25 8.75 39.66
N LYS A 319 10.62 9.47 38.72
CA LYS A 319 10.97 10.86 38.41
C LYS A 319 10.79 11.80 39.61
N LYS A 320 9.65 11.71 40.32
CA LYS A 320 9.40 12.53 41.52
C LYS A 320 10.37 12.24 42.67
N ASP A 321 10.86 11.01 42.80
CA ASP A 321 11.82 10.66 43.84
C ASP A 321 13.26 11.09 43.52
N ALA A 322 13.66 11.01 42.24
CA ALA A 322 14.93 11.56 41.77
C ALA A 322 14.97 13.09 41.93
N GLU A 323 13.88 13.78 41.59
CA GLU A 323 13.73 15.23 41.82
C GLU A 323 13.73 15.59 43.32
N LYS A 324 13.16 14.73 44.18
CA LYS A 324 13.08 14.96 45.63
C LYS A 324 14.40 14.71 46.35
N ASN A 325 15.20 13.74 45.88
CA ASN A 325 16.42 13.27 46.57
C ASN A 325 17.73 13.63 45.85
N ASN A 326 17.65 14.36 44.72
CA ASN A 326 18.76 14.99 44.02
C ASN A 326 19.91 14.02 43.65
N TYR A 327 19.57 12.87 43.04
CA TYR A 327 20.54 11.98 42.41
C TYR A 327 20.21 11.77 40.92
N GLU A 328 21.25 11.80 40.06
CA GLU A 328 21.15 11.35 38.66
C GLU A 328 21.25 9.82 38.65
N SER A 329 20.13 9.14 38.45
CA SER A 329 20.12 7.68 38.31
C SER A 329 20.61 7.29 36.91
N ASN A 330 21.78 6.66 36.82
CA ASN A 330 22.28 6.03 35.59
C ASN A 330 21.48 4.78 35.16
N MET A 331 20.46 4.38 35.92
CA MET A 331 19.68 3.17 35.63
C MET A 331 18.89 3.30 34.32
N ASP A 332 18.43 4.49 33.96
CA ASP A 332 17.69 4.73 32.72
C ASP A 332 18.55 4.46 31.47
N SER A 333 19.84 4.82 31.52
CA SER A 333 20.77 4.52 30.44
C SER A 333 21.04 3.02 30.34
N ILE A 334 21.22 2.34 31.47
CA ILE A 334 21.45 0.88 31.51
C ILE A 334 20.22 0.15 30.95
N ILE A 335 19.02 0.52 31.39
CA ILE A 335 17.76 -0.05 30.89
C ILE A 335 17.58 0.19 29.38
N ALA A 336 17.95 1.38 28.89
CA ALA A 336 17.77 1.73 27.48
C ALA A 336 18.77 1.03 26.54
N THR A 337 19.96 0.64 27.03
CA THR A 337 21.03 0.10 26.18
C THR A 337 21.34 -1.38 26.40
N SER A 338 20.82 -2.00 27.46
CA SER A 338 21.11 -3.41 27.79
C SER A 338 20.06 -4.38 27.25
N SER A 339 20.53 -5.58 26.93
CA SER A 339 19.70 -6.73 26.53
C SER A 339 18.90 -7.31 27.72
N PRO A 340 17.82 -8.07 27.48
CA PRO A 340 17.05 -8.72 28.54
C PRO A 340 17.91 -9.62 29.43
N GLU A 341 18.88 -10.34 28.86
CA GLU A 341 19.78 -11.22 29.58
C GLU A 341 20.69 -10.43 30.54
N GLU A 342 21.27 -9.32 30.08
CA GLU A 342 22.09 -8.43 30.90
C GLU A 342 21.27 -7.78 32.03
N LEU A 343 20.04 -7.36 31.74
CA LEU A 343 19.14 -6.80 32.76
C LEU A 343 18.75 -7.84 33.83
N ARG A 344 18.53 -9.11 33.46
CA ARG A 344 18.31 -10.21 34.42
C ARG A 344 19.55 -10.45 35.28
N GLU A 345 20.74 -10.44 34.69
CA GLU A 345 22.00 -10.63 35.42
C GLU A 345 22.24 -9.50 36.43
N ILE A 346 21.98 -8.25 36.05
CA ILE A 346 22.06 -7.08 36.95
C ILE A 346 21.05 -7.21 38.10
N ARG A 347 19.79 -7.54 37.79
CA ARG A 347 18.74 -7.77 38.81
C ARG A 347 19.15 -8.86 39.79
N ASP A 348 19.55 -10.03 39.28
CA ASP A 348 19.89 -11.18 40.10
C ASP A 348 21.17 -10.95 40.91
N GLY A 349 22.11 -10.15 40.37
CA GLY A 349 23.29 -9.67 41.09
C GLY A 349 22.92 -8.77 42.27
N LEU A 350 22.02 -7.80 42.08
CA LEU A 350 21.53 -6.92 43.16
C LEU A 350 20.82 -7.71 44.26
N VAL A 351 19.96 -8.67 43.88
CA VAL A 351 19.24 -9.56 44.80
C VAL A 351 20.22 -10.38 45.65
N ARG A 352 21.22 -10.98 45.00
CA ARG A 352 22.23 -11.83 45.66
C ARG A 352 23.12 -11.03 46.61
N VAL A 353 23.60 -9.86 46.20
CA VAL A 353 24.44 -8.99 47.05
C VAL A 353 23.67 -8.50 48.27
N ALA A 354 22.35 -8.29 48.12
CA ALA A 354 21.48 -7.87 49.19
C ALA A 354 21.03 -9.03 50.11
N GLY A 355 21.36 -10.28 49.77
CA GLY A 355 21.09 -11.45 50.60
C GLY A 355 19.65 -11.96 50.56
N TYR A 356 18.91 -11.67 49.49
CA TYR A 356 17.54 -12.15 49.28
C TYR A 356 17.52 -13.33 48.30
N ASP A 357 16.51 -14.19 48.42
CA ASP A 357 16.39 -15.40 47.58
C ASP A 357 15.80 -15.09 46.19
N SER A 358 15.07 -13.98 46.06
CA SER A 358 14.48 -13.56 44.79
C SER A 358 14.24 -12.04 44.73
N ALA A 359 14.03 -11.51 43.53
CA ALA A 359 13.64 -10.12 43.32
C ALA A 359 12.33 -9.77 44.07
N GLN A 360 11.35 -10.66 44.06
CA GLN A 360 10.09 -10.48 44.77
C GLN A 360 10.27 -10.47 46.29
N ASP A 361 11.14 -11.32 46.82
CA ASP A 361 11.49 -11.37 48.24
C ASP A 361 12.17 -10.07 48.68
N LEU A 362 13.14 -9.58 47.89
CA LEU A 362 13.78 -8.28 48.11
C LEU A 362 12.76 -7.14 48.08
N VAL A 363 11.88 -7.11 47.09
CA VAL A 363 10.85 -6.07 46.94
C VAL A 363 9.92 -6.02 48.16
N ASN A 364 9.52 -7.18 48.66
CA ASN A 364 8.55 -7.27 49.75
C ASN A 364 9.18 -7.04 51.13
N ASN A 365 10.42 -7.49 51.33
CA ASN A 365 11.02 -7.64 52.66
C ASN A 365 12.26 -6.77 52.89
N SER A 366 12.72 -6.00 51.91
CA SER A 366 13.84 -5.05 52.11
C SER A 366 13.41 -3.83 52.91
N ASP A 367 14.31 -3.25 53.68
CA ASP A 367 14.13 -1.91 54.28
C ASP A 367 14.86 -0.83 53.45
N ASN A 368 15.59 -1.22 52.41
CA ASN A 368 16.34 -0.33 51.54
C ASN A 368 15.46 0.11 50.35
N GLU A 369 14.78 1.24 50.53
CA GLU A 369 13.87 1.82 49.53
C GLU A 369 14.53 2.10 48.16
N PRO A 370 15.72 2.71 48.08
CA PRO A 370 16.42 2.85 46.79
C PRO A 370 16.67 1.52 46.07
N LEU A 371 17.06 0.48 46.80
CA LEU A 371 17.30 -0.84 46.24
C LEU A 371 16.02 -1.49 45.72
N LYS A 372 14.90 -1.39 46.46
CA LYS A 372 13.59 -1.83 45.99
C LYS A 372 13.21 -1.16 44.68
N LYS A 373 13.35 0.16 44.61
CA LYS A 373 13.00 0.94 43.41
C LYS A 373 13.82 0.51 42.19
N ASN A 374 15.12 0.28 42.37
CA ASN A 374 15.99 -0.18 41.29
C ASN A 374 15.61 -1.60 40.81
N VAL A 375 15.34 -2.53 41.72
CA VAL A 375 14.91 -3.89 41.36
C VAL A 375 13.54 -3.87 40.67
N MET A 376 12.58 -3.08 41.17
CA MET A 376 11.28 -2.89 40.51
C MET A 376 11.41 -2.27 39.12
N ALA A 377 12.28 -1.27 38.94
CA ALA A 377 12.50 -0.64 37.63
C ALA A 377 13.06 -1.65 36.62
N LEU A 378 13.98 -2.52 37.04
CA LEU A 378 14.51 -3.62 36.21
C LEU A 378 13.43 -4.65 35.90
N GLU A 379 12.56 -5.01 36.86
CA GLU A 379 11.44 -5.92 36.61
C GLU A 379 10.41 -5.33 35.63
N VAL A 380 10.11 -4.04 35.74
CA VAL A 380 9.21 -3.34 34.79
C VAL A 380 9.86 -3.24 33.41
N ALA A 381 11.16 -2.96 33.31
CA ALA A 381 11.88 -2.91 32.05
C ALA A 381 11.95 -4.28 31.37
N LEU A 382 12.28 -5.33 32.13
CA LEU A 382 12.26 -6.72 31.66
C LEU A 382 10.86 -7.12 31.20
N ALA A 383 9.83 -6.83 31.99
CA ALA A 383 8.46 -7.07 31.58
C ALA A 383 8.07 -6.25 30.34
N GLY A 384 8.54 -5.01 30.20
CA GLY A 384 8.32 -4.16 29.04
C GLY A 384 8.98 -4.69 27.77
N GLN A 385 10.23 -5.14 27.86
CA GLN A 385 10.96 -5.75 26.75
C GLN A 385 10.40 -7.14 26.40
N GLU A 386 10.04 -7.95 27.40
CA GLU A 386 9.34 -9.22 27.21
C GLU A 386 7.93 -8.98 26.63
N MET A 387 7.24 -7.91 27.01
CA MET A 387 5.97 -7.48 26.40
C MET A 387 6.16 -6.94 24.98
N SER A 388 7.29 -6.31 24.65
CA SER A 388 7.57 -5.86 23.28
C SER A 388 7.86 -7.05 22.37
N ALA A 389 8.67 -8.01 22.86
CA ALA A 389 8.92 -9.27 22.19
C ALA A 389 7.65 -10.14 22.10
N ALA A 390 6.84 -10.17 23.16
CA ALA A 390 5.57 -10.90 23.17
C ALA A 390 4.45 -10.18 22.40
N ARG A 391 4.49 -8.84 22.23
CA ARG A 391 3.59 -8.12 21.31
C ARG A 391 3.88 -8.48 19.87
N ALA A 392 5.13 -8.77 19.53
CA ALA A 392 5.49 -9.33 18.23
C ALA A 392 5.02 -10.78 18.04
N GLU A 393 4.63 -11.50 19.09
CA GLU A 393 4.19 -12.90 19.02
C GLU A 393 2.74 -13.17 19.49
N GLY A 394 2.04 -12.17 20.04
CA GLY A 394 0.67 -12.28 20.55
C GLY A 394 0.52 -13.15 21.82
N PRO A 395 -0.65 -13.14 22.50
CA PRO A 395 -0.93 -13.97 23.68
C PRO A 395 -1.15 -15.46 23.38
N LEU A 396 -1.08 -15.85 22.10
CA LEU A 396 -1.39 -17.19 21.63
C LEU A 396 -0.08 -17.94 21.36
N ASN A 397 -0.06 -19.25 21.59
CA ASN A 397 1.16 -20.01 21.28
C ASN A 397 1.33 -20.08 19.76
N LYS A 398 2.59 -20.13 19.32
CA LYS A 398 2.93 -20.55 17.97
C LYS A 398 2.44 -21.99 17.74
N GLU A 399 1.42 -22.13 16.92
CA GLU A 399 0.83 -23.39 16.49
C GLU A 399 1.21 -23.72 15.04
N TRP A 400 1.29 -25.01 14.77
CA TRP A 400 1.46 -25.58 13.45
C TRP A 400 0.26 -26.47 13.13
N VAL A 401 -0.19 -26.47 11.89
CA VAL A 401 -1.15 -27.45 11.38
C VAL A 401 -0.37 -28.54 10.67
N ILE A 402 -0.64 -29.80 11.02
CA ILE A 402 -0.23 -30.98 10.26
C ILE A 402 -1.46 -31.49 9.52
N LEU A 403 -1.48 -31.29 8.20
CA LEU A 403 -2.51 -31.82 7.31
C LEU A 403 -2.04 -33.15 6.73
N ASN A 404 -2.78 -34.23 6.98
CA ASN A 404 -2.60 -35.49 6.28
C ASN A 404 -3.29 -35.41 4.91
N LYS A 405 -2.51 -35.36 3.83
CA LYS A 405 -3.02 -35.24 2.45
C LYS A 405 -3.84 -36.45 1.99
N LYS A 406 -3.61 -37.63 2.58
CA LYS A 406 -4.32 -38.87 2.25
C LYS A 406 -5.70 -38.92 2.90
N THR A 407 -5.81 -38.51 4.16
CA THR A 407 -7.08 -38.58 4.92
C THR A 407 -7.85 -37.26 4.96
N GLY A 408 -7.17 -36.14 4.73
CA GLY A 408 -7.71 -34.78 4.92
C GLY A 408 -7.79 -34.35 6.39
N GLU A 409 -7.24 -35.12 7.32
CA GLU A 409 -7.26 -34.79 8.75
C GLU A 409 -6.23 -33.71 9.07
N GLU A 410 -6.65 -32.71 9.84
CA GLU A 410 -5.81 -31.63 10.35
C GLU A 410 -5.57 -31.80 11.85
N ILE A 411 -4.30 -31.68 12.26
CA ILE A 411 -3.90 -31.71 13.66
C ILE A 411 -3.13 -30.43 13.98
N SER A 412 -3.68 -29.60 14.87
CA SER A 412 -2.96 -28.45 15.41
C SER A 412 -2.02 -28.89 16.53
N ILE A 413 -0.75 -28.49 16.42
CA ILE A 413 0.30 -28.85 17.37
C ILE A 413 1.04 -27.60 17.86
N PHE A 414 1.31 -27.56 19.15
CA PHE A 414 2.19 -26.58 19.77
C PHE A 414 3.10 -27.27 20.78
N ARG A 415 4.11 -26.54 21.26
CA ARG A 415 5.22 -27.10 22.05
C ARG A 415 4.80 -27.97 23.24
N ALA A 416 3.76 -27.61 23.98
CA ALA A 416 3.36 -28.37 25.17
C ALA A 416 2.69 -29.71 24.83
N ASP A 417 1.97 -29.76 23.72
CA ASP A 417 1.24 -30.95 23.27
C ASP A 417 2.08 -31.83 22.34
N TYR A 418 3.25 -31.35 21.91
CA TYR A 418 4.13 -32.00 20.95
C TYR A 418 4.32 -33.49 21.23
N LYS A 419 4.82 -33.82 22.43
CA LYS A 419 5.12 -35.21 22.79
C LYS A 419 3.87 -36.08 22.73
N LYS A 420 2.76 -35.60 23.29
CA LYS A 420 1.49 -36.34 23.35
C LYS A 420 0.94 -36.63 21.96
N LEU A 421 1.05 -35.68 21.03
CA LEU A 421 0.49 -35.80 19.68
C LEU A 421 1.43 -36.58 18.74
N MET A 422 2.74 -36.41 18.85
CA MET A 422 3.70 -37.07 17.97
C MET A 422 4.05 -38.50 18.40
N GLU A 423 4.02 -38.82 19.69
CA GLU A 423 4.41 -40.15 20.18
C GLU A 423 3.61 -41.30 19.54
N PRO A 424 2.27 -41.22 19.36
CA PRO A 424 1.52 -42.26 18.63
C PRO A 424 1.96 -42.44 17.17
N LEU A 425 2.27 -41.34 16.47
CA LEU A 425 2.75 -41.38 15.08
C LEU A 425 4.15 -41.99 15.01
N LEU A 426 5.04 -41.62 15.93
CA LEU A 426 6.38 -42.17 16.02
C LEU A 426 6.37 -43.66 16.33
N MET A 427 5.51 -44.10 17.25
CA MET A 427 5.38 -45.52 17.59
C MET A 427 4.76 -46.36 16.46
N GLY A 428 4.13 -45.72 15.46
CA GLY A 428 3.65 -46.39 14.24
C GLY A 428 4.69 -46.49 13.11
N CYS A 429 5.82 -45.78 13.23
CA CYS A 429 6.87 -45.72 12.20
C CYS A 429 7.97 -46.75 12.48
N TYR A 430 8.10 -47.76 11.62
CA TYR A 430 9.10 -48.82 11.79
C TYR A 430 10.54 -48.31 11.77
N GLU A 431 10.84 -47.28 10.98
CA GLU A 431 12.16 -46.66 10.93
C GLU A 431 12.54 -46.06 12.28
N TYR A 432 11.62 -45.30 12.90
CA TYR A 432 11.81 -44.77 14.25
C TYR A 432 12.04 -45.89 15.29
N LEU A 433 11.28 -46.98 15.21
CA LEU A 433 11.43 -48.11 16.13
C LEU A 433 12.76 -48.87 15.95
N ALA A 434 13.36 -48.80 14.76
CA ALA A 434 14.66 -49.42 14.45
C ALA A 434 15.86 -48.57 14.87
N MET A 435 15.67 -47.26 15.09
CA MET A 435 16.70 -46.34 15.58
C MET A 435 17.15 -46.67 17.01
N ASP A 436 18.33 -46.18 17.39
CA ASP A 436 18.77 -46.30 18.77
C ASP A 436 17.98 -45.39 19.73
N ARG A 437 18.07 -45.65 21.04
CA ARG A 437 17.31 -44.87 22.04
C ARG A 437 17.73 -43.40 22.11
N SER A 438 18.94 -43.05 21.70
CA SER A 438 19.42 -41.67 21.67
C SER A 438 18.77 -40.91 20.51
N GLU A 439 18.78 -41.51 19.31
CA GLU A 439 18.13 -40.98 18.10
C GLU A 439 16.61 -40.83 18.30
N GLN A 440 15.96 -41.84 18.87
CA GLN A 440 14.53 -41.77 19.21
C GLN A 440 14.21 -40.58 20.14
N ARG A 441 15.09 -40.31 21.12
CA ARG A 441 14.90 -39.16 22.03
C ARG A 441 15.04 -37.83 21.31
N GLU A 442 15.87 -37.73 20.28
CA GLU A 442 16.03 -36.51 19.49
C GLU A 442 14.73 -36.20 18.72
N HIS A 443 14.09 -37.19 18.08
CA HIS A 443 12.79 -36.99 17.43
C HIS A 443 11.65 -36.68 18.41
N GLY A 444 11.81 -37.06 19.68
CA GLY A 444 10.91 -36.67 20.77
C GLY A 444 11.05 -35.21 21.23
N ARG A 445 11.99 -34.42 20.69
CA ARG A 445 12.19 -33.01 21.04
C ARG A 445 11.52 -32.06 20.04
N TRP A 446 10.89 -31.02 20.56
CA TRP A 446 10.29 -29.94 19.76
C TRP A 446 11.28 -29.26 18.79
N SER A 447 12.54 -29.13 19.20
CA SER A 447 13.58 -28.53 18.34
C SER A 447 13.78 -29.27 17.02
N ASN A 448 13.43 -30.56 16.97
CA ASN A 448 13.62 -31.42 15.81
C ASN A 448 12.27 -31.72 15.11
N PHE A 449 11.27 -30.86 15.32
CA PHE A 449 9.91 -31.03 14.79
C PHE A 449 9.89 -31.27 13.27
N GLN A 450 10.57 -30.41 12.51
CA GLN A 450 10.63 -30.53 11.04
C GLN A 450 11.28 -31.84 10.58
N GLU A 451 12.42 -32.22 11.17
CA GLU A 451 13.13 -33.47 10.85
C GLU A 451 12.27 -34.69 11.18
N THR A 452 11.57 -34.63 12.31
CA THR A 452 10.65 -35.68 12.76
C THR A 452 9.49 -35.86 11.78
N LEU A 453 8.91 -34.77 11.28
CA LEU A 453 7.85 -34.84 10.27
C LEU A 453 8.34 -35.39 8.93
N LYS A 454 9.54 -35.02 8.49
CA LYS A 454 10.16 -35.57 7.26
C LYS A 454 10.33 -37.09 7.35
N MET A 455 10.78 -37.59 8.49
CA MET A 455 10.88 -39.03 8.73
C MET A 455 9.49 -39.69 8.75
N LEU A 456 8.52 -39.09 9.45
CA LEU A 456 7.16 -39.64 9.49
C LEU A 456 6.51 -39.66 8.10
N ASP A 457 6.76 -38.67 7.26
CA ASP A 457 6.27 -38.62 5.88
C ASP A 457 6.74 -39.81 5.04
N ALA A 458 7.98 -40.27 5.23
CA ALA A 458 8.50 -41.46 4.56
C ALA A 458 7.90 -42.77 5.10
N CYS A 459 7.42 -42.75 6.34
CA CYS A 459 6.86 -43.92 7.02
C CYS A 459 5.39 -44.21 6.68
N TYR A 460 4.62 -43.20 6.25
CA TYR A 460 3.17 -43.27 6.05
C TYR A 460 2.78 -43.02 4.60
#